data_AF-A0A1Y1BSH8-F1
#
_entry.id   AF-A0A1Y1BSH8-F1
#
_cell.length_a   1.000
_cell.length_b   1.000
_cell.length_c   1.000
_cell.angle_alpha   90.00
_cell.angle_beta   90.00
_cell.angle_gamma   90.00
#
_symmetry.space_group_name_H-M   'P 1'
#
loop_
_entity.id
_entity.type
_entity.pdbx_description
1 polymer ?
#
loop_
_entity_poly.entity_id
_entity_poly.type
_entity_poly.pdbx_seq_one_letter_code
_entity_poly.pdbx_strand_id
1 'polypeptide(L)'
;MKWMNTARNANPRGGTLRTSNRSAIRRTMQCLALCTIAFSEFAFSACELSSYGLGLGPRLPGTVSVTQDEIPLGRQFPNSTSASDWVASVAGYTWSCQYDEYVITPVAKAIPNVTYKTSNGKSAAVFETGIPGIGFVVEVADSGGGAPPMAPLVDGELSIPLGYTREKGSITAKVTLVSAGPLATGSYTSKSPTLFNYRLKYRGAFLPGSSPSSRMYSTSTQVTARACKVISGATNSVTLPTLVAASLKATGDVASARSAPFSVGLNCDANVSVHATLTDATNPANTGSALSLAPNSTAVGVGIQILKKGESTPLGFGPDSSAKGNTNQWMVGKSSAANTKISVPFEARYVKVAETIKPGSVSALSTITFSYQ
;
A
#
# COMPACT_ATOMS: atom_id res chain seq x y z
N MET A 1 47.17 109.46 -21.14
CA MET A 1 47.16 110.87 -20.72
C MET A 1 45.93 111.07 -19.84
N LYS A 2 46.11 111.60 -18.61
CA LYS A 2 45.07 112.09 -17.67
C LYS A 2 44.12 111.05 -17.05
N TRP A 3 44.31 110.67 -15.78
CA TRP A 3 44.03 111.37 -14.50
C TRP A 3 42.67 110.94 -13.92
N MET A 4 42.76 110.32 -12.73
CA MET A 4 41.87 110.32 -11.56
C MET A 4 40.38 110.67 -11.73
N ASN A 5 39.51 109.83 -11.14
CA ASN A 5 38.85 110.24 -9.90
C ASN A 5 38.31 109.07 -9.07
N THR A 6 38.64 109.16 -7.79
CA THR A 6 38.27 108.34 -6.65
C THR A 6 36.92 108.80 -6.08
N ALA A 7 36.07 107.86 -5.63
CA ALA A 7 35.21 108.08 -4.46
C ALA A 7 34.85 106.75 -3.79
N ARG A 8 35.07 106.70 -2.47
CA ARG A 8 34.85 105.59 -1.53
C ARG A 8 33.35 105.45 -1.21
N ASN A 9 32.88 104.22 -0.94
CA ASN A 9 32.48 103.83 0.42
C ASN A 9 32.00 102.36 0.52
N ALA A 10 32.74 101.62 1.36
CA ALA A 10 32.32 100.67 2.38
C ALA A 10 31.12 99.70 2.19
N ASN A 11 31.53 98.43 2.10
CA ASN A 11 31.09 97.25 2.87
C ASN A 11 30.02 96.28 2.30
N PRO A 12 30.24 94.96 2.46
CA PRO A 12 29.65 93.91 1.64
C PRO A 12 28.56 93.14 2.38
N ARG A 13 27.77 92.34 1.63
CA ARG A 13 27.34 90.99 2.01
C ARG A 13 26.54 90.34 0.89
N GLY A 14 27.14 89.30 0.31
CA GLY A 14 26.58 87.95 0.11
C GLY A 14 25.26 87.78 -0.63
N GLY A 15 25.27 86.94 -1.67
CA GLY A 15 24.03 86.36 -2.20
C GLY A 15 24.14 85.68 -3.55
N THR A 16 25.12 84.80 -3.75
CA THR A 16 25.23 83.97 -4.95
C THR A 16 24.33 82.73 -4.88
N LEU A 17 23.66 82.49 -6.02
CA LEU A 17 23.42 81.19 -6.66
C LEU A 17 22.24 80.31 -6.18
N ARG A 18 21.16 80.44 -6.97
CA ARG A 18 20.28 79.36 -7.43
C ARG A 18 21.07 78.07 -7.74
N THR A 19 20.96 77.04 -6.90
CA THR A 19 20.99 75.61 -7.26
C THR A 19 20.81 74.77 -5.99
N SER A 20 19.60 74.26 -5.69
CA SER A 20 19.44 73.29 -4.59
C SER A 20 18.19 72.38 -4.63
N ASN A 21 17.14 72.69 -5.40
CA ASN A 21 15.87 71.95 -5.21
C ASN A 21 15.68 70.64 -6.01
N ARG A 22 16.61 70.22 -6.87
CA ARG A 22 16.46 68.93 -7.60
C ARG A 22 17.05 67.71 -6.87
N SER A 23 17.96 67.92 -5.92
CA SER A 23 18.60 66.85 -5.14
C SER A 23 17.70 66.37 -3.99
N ALA A 24 17.06 67.32 -3.28
CA ALA A 24 16.19 67.00 -2.15
C ALA A 24 14.95 66.19 -2.57
N ILE A 25 14.32 66.55 -3.69
CA ILE A 25 13.11 65.88 -4.21
C ILE A 25 13.39 64.43 -4.64
N ARG A 26 14.58 64.16 -5.21
CA ARG A 26 15.00 62.79 -5.59
C ARG A 26 15.26 61.91 -4.38
N ARG A 27 15.84 62.46 -3.31
CA ARG A 27 16.07 61.73 -2.05
C ARG A 27 14.78 61.47 -1.28
N THR A 28 13.82 62.40 -1.28
CA THR A 28 12.50 62.17 -0.67
C THR A 28 11.65 61.17 -1.46
N MET A 29 11.74 61.13 -2.79
CA MET A 29 11.06 60.09 -3.60
C MET A 29 11.69 58.71 -3.44
N GLN A 30 13.02 58.60 -3.30
CA GLN A 30 13.67 57.33 -2.98
C GLN A 30 13.31 56.83 -1.57
N CYS A 31 13.21 57.73 -0.58
CA CYS A 31 12.75 57.35 0.76
C CYS A 31 11.25 56.97 0.80
N LEU A 32 10.38 57.60 -0.01
CA LEU A 32 8.98 57.20 -0.12
C LEU A 32 8.83 55.84 -0.83
N ALA A 33 9.62 55.58 -1.88
CA ALA A 33 9.62 54.29 -2.58
C ALA A 33 10.19 53.15 -1.70
N LEU A 34 11.22 53.44 -0.89
CA LEU A 34 11.74 52.50 0.11
C LEU A 34 10.79 52.31 1.29
N CYS A 35 10.02 53.33 1.70
CA CYS A 35 8.95 53.17 2.68
C CYS A 35 7.78 52.34 2.13
N THR A 36 7.40 52.47 0.86
CA THR A 36 6.35 51.60 0.29
C THR A 36 6.79 50.14 0.13
N ILE A 37 8.09 49.87 0.04
CA ILE A 37 8.65 48.50 0.01
C ILE A 37 8.86 47.96 1.45
N ALA A 38 9.05 48.84 2.45
CA ALA A 38 9.17 48.45 3.86
C ALA A 38 7.82 48.35 4.59
N PHE A 39 6.75 48.97 4.08
CA PHE A 39 5.38 48.84 4.59
C PHE A 39 4.50 47.89 3.78
N SER A 40 5.05 47.17 2.78
CA SER A 40 4.39 46.00 2.18
C SER A 40 4.65 44.71 2.95
N GLU A 41 5.21 44.79 4.16
CA GLU A 41 5.01 43.76 5.19
C GLU A 41 3.56 43.78 5.70
N PHE A 42 2.58 43.64 4.80
CA PHE A 42 1.54 42.67 5.12
C PHE A 42 2.26 41.32 5.11
N ALA A 43 2.92 41.02 6.22
CA ALA A 43 3.08 39.65 6.62
C ALA A 43 1.65 39.11 6.65
N PHE A 44 1.20 38.50 5.56
CA PHE A 44 0.08 37.57 5.61
C PHE A 44 0.54 36.56 6.65
N SER A 45 0.06 36.73 7.88
CA SER A 45 0.23 35.75 8.94
C SER A 45 -0.43 34.51 8.39
N ALA A 46 0.43 33.60 7.93
CA ALA A 46 0.04 32.33 7.36
C ALA A 46 -0.81 31.58 8.38
N CYS A 47 -1.78 30.80 7.91
CA CYS A 47 -2.48 29.86 8.76
C CYS A 47 -1.48 29.13 9.67
N GLU A 48 -1.77 29.08 10.96
CA GLU A 48 -0.98 28.33 11.92
C GLU A 48 -1.43 26.87 11.89
N LEU A 49 -0.53 26.00 11.41
CA LEU A 49 -0.78 24.57 11.32
C LEU A 49 -0.10 23.86 12.50
N SER A 50 -0.88 23.16 13.32
CA SER A 50 -0.37 22.39 14.45
C SER A 50 -0.96 20.98 14.49
N SER A 51 -0.28 20.09 15.22
CA SER A 51 -0.88 18.82 15.66
C SER A 51 -1.65 19.04 16.97
N TYR A 52 -2.64 18.18 17.24
CA TYR A 52 -3.47 18.30 18.44
C TYR A 52 -2.79 17.75 19.72
N GLY A 53 -1.55 17.25 19.62
CA GLY A 53 -0.73 16.75 20.73
C GLY A 53 -1.12 15.34 21.24
N LEU A 54 -2.40 14.98 21.23
CA LEU A 54 -2.90 13.64 21.56
C LEU A 54 -2.82 12.71 20.35
N GLY A 55 -2.31 11.49 20.56
CA GLY A 55 -2.21 10.45 19.54
C GLY A 55 -3.39 9.48 19.57
N LEU A 56 -3.50 8.63 18.55
CA LEU A 56 -4.54 7.60 18.48
C LEU A 56 -3.99 6.26 18.94
N GLY A 57 -4.68 5.59 19.87
CA GLY A 57 -4.29 4.29 20.39
C GLY A 57 -5.20 3.16 19.93
N PRO A 58 -5.14 2.70 18.66
CA PRO A 58 -5.75 1.42 18.30
C PRO A 58 -5.03 0.29 19.05
N ARG A 59 -5.74 -0.78 19.38
CA ARG A 59 -5.21 -1.89 20.18
C ARG A 59 -5.23 -3.19 19.41
N LEU A 60 -4.12 -3.90 19.41
CA LEU A 60 -4.07 -5.32 19.06
C LEU A 60 -4.50 -6.18 20.26
N PRO A 61 -4.98 -7.41 20.01
CA PRO A 61 -5.08 -8.41 21.07
C PRO A 61 -3.69 -8.67 21.66
N GLY A 62 -3.63 -8.97 22.97
CA GLY A 62 -2.34 -9.23 23.63
C GLY A 62 -1.63 -10.46 23.08
N THR A 63 -2.38 -11.46 22.64
CA THR A 63 -1.89 -12.67 21.99
C THR A 63 -2.69 -12.97 20.73
N VAL A 64 -1.99 -13.45 19.70
CA VAL A 64 -2.55 -13.92 18.43
C VAL A 64 -1.99 -15.31 18.18
N SER A 65 -2.86 -16.31 18.07
CA SER A 65 -2.47 -17.68 17.73
C SER A 65 -3.34 -18.17 16.59
N VAL A 66 -2.78 -18.21 15.38
CA VAL A 66 -3.52 -18.49 14.14
C VAL A 66 -2.67 -19.35 13.22
N THR A 67 -3.29 -20.00 12.24
CA THR A 67 -2.53 -20.59 11.13
C THR A 67 -2.17 -19.50 10.12
N GLN A 68 -1.13 -19.76 9.31
CA GLN A 68 -0.50 -18.75 8.45
C GLN A 68 -1.49 -18.03 7.51
N ASP A 69 -2.49 -18.74 7.01
CA ASP A 69 -3.45 -18.25 6.01
C ASP A 69 -4.89 -18.16 6.57
N GLU A 70 -5.03 -18.18 7.91
CA GLU A 70 -6.34 -18.12 8.57
C GLU A 70 -7.03 -16.77 8.35
N ILE A 71 -6.25 -15.68 8.38
CA ILE A 71 -6.75 -14.31 8.33
C ILE A 71 -6.67 -13.80 6.88
N PRO A 72 -7.81 -13.52 6.22
CA PRO A 72 -7.81 -12.96 4.88
C PRO A 72 -7.14 -11.58 4.84
N LEU A 73 -6.41 -11.28 3.78
CA LEU A 73 -5.75 -9.99 3.58
C LEU A 73 -6.77 -8.85 3.38
N GLY A 74 -6.38 -7.64 3.76
CA GLY A 74 -7.17 -6.43 3.52
C GLY A 74 -8.43 -6.33 4.39
N ARG A 75 -8.46 -7.01 5.54
CA ARG A 75 -9.56 -6.98 6.51
C ARG A 75 -9.10 -6.39 7.83
N GLN A 76 -10.03 -5.83 8.59
CA GLN A 76 -9.72 -5.41 9.96
C GLN A 76 -9.13 -6.61 10.72
N PHE A 77 -8.01 -6.37 11.40
CA PHE A 77 -7.31 -7.43 12.10
C PHE A 77 -8.21 -8.00 13.21
N PRO A 78 -8.34 -9.33 13.35
CA PRO A 78 -9.26 -9.93 14.30
C PRO A 78 -9.03 -9.45 15.74
N ASN A 79 -10.12 -9.19 16.46
CA ASN A 79 -10.11 -8.71 17.85
C ASN A 79 -9.30 -7.42 18.11
N SER A 80 -8.96 -6.67 17.06
CA SER A 80 -8.34 -5.35 17.19
C SER A 80 -9.38 -4.23 17.32
N THR A 81 -9.00 -3.14 17.97
CA THR A 81 -9.82 -1.93 18.05
C THR A 81 -9.36 -0.88 17.04
N SER A 82 -10.31 -0.07 16.57
CA SER A 82 -10.00 1.18 15.87
C SER A 82 -9.98 2.35 16.86
N ALA A 83 -9.25 3.41 16.54
CA ALA A 83 -9.22 4.65 17.32
C ALA A 83 -9.54 5.84 16.42
N SER A 84 -10.26 6.83 16.92
CA SER A 84 -10.60 8.06 16.19
C SER A 84 -10.46 9.27 17.10
N ASP A 85 -9.80 10.33 16.63
CA ASP A 85 -9.60 11.56 17.39
C ASP A 85 -9.24 12.74 16.47
N TRP A 86 -9.22 13.95 17.03
CA TRP A 86 -8.65 15.14 16.38
C TRP A 86 -7.13 15.04 16.35
N VAL A 87 -6.56 15.15 15.15
CA VAL A 87 -5.13 14.92 14.93
C VAL A 87 -4.37 16.13 14.42
N ALA A 88 -5.07 17.13 13.92
CA ALA A 88 -4.47 18.36 13.42
C ALA A 88 -5.45 19.51 13.55
N SER A 89 -4.91 20.71 13.71
CA SER A 89 -5.69 21.95 13.81
C SER A 89 -5.07 23.05 12.96
N VAL A 90 -5.95 23.81 12.34
CA VAL A 90 -5.64 25.07 11.69
C VAL A 90 -6.21 26.19 12.54
N ALA A 91 -5.32 27.08 12.97
CA ALA A 91 -5.69 28.32 13.63
C ALA A 91 -5.28 29.51 12.75
N GLY A 92 -6.04 30.59 12.84
CA GLY A 92 -5.74 31.83 12.14
C GLY A 92 -6.59 32.98 12.69
N TYR A 93 -6.11 34.20 12.47
CA TYR A 93 -6.92 35.38 12.73
C TYR A 93 -7.94 35.58 11.61
N THR A 94 -9.09 36.15 11.98
CA THR A 94 -10.14 36.52 11.04
C THR A 94 -9.55 37.38 9.91
N TRP A 95 -9.84 37.03 8.65
CA TRP A 95 -9.34 37.69 7.45
C TRP A 95 -7.84 37.53 7.11
N SER A 96 -7.04 36.79 7.89
CA SER A 96 -5.61 36.55 7.59
C SER A 96 -5.32 35.13 7.10
N CYS A 97 -6.06 34.13 7.62
CA CYS A 97 -6.00 32.74 7.17
C CYS A 97 -7.28 32.41 6.41
N GLN A 98 -7.15 32.04 5.14
CA GLN A 98 -8.25 31.56 4.33
C GLN A 98 -7.79 30.33 3.56
N TYR A 99 -8.50 29.21 3.71
CA TYR A 99 -8.24 27.98 2.96
C TYR A 99 -9.55 27.28 2.62
N ASP A 100 -9.54 26.50 1.54
CA ASP A 100 -10.71 25.76 1.04
C ASP A 100 -10.38 24.30 0.72
N GLU A 101 -9.15 23.85 0.92
CA GLU A 101 -8.75 22.47 0.66
C GLU A 101 -7.60 22.04 1.59
N TYR A 102 -7.71 20.83 2.14
CA TYR A 102 -6.60 20.12 2.78
C TYR A 102 -5.87 19.26 1.76
N VAL A 103 -4.55 19.30 1.77
CA VAL A 103 -3.70 18.37 1.01
C VAL A 103 -2.91 17.54 1.99
N ILE A 104 -3.15 16.23 1.99
CA ILE A 104 -2.63 15.29 2.99
C ILE A 104 -1.68 14.32 2.31
N THR A 105 -0.50 14.13 2.89
CA THR A 105 0.53 13.22 2.40
C THR A 105 0.86 12.20 3.50
N PRO A 106 0.65 10.89 3.28
CA PRO A 106 0.99 9.87 4.26
C PRO A 106 2.51 9.87 4.55
N VAL A 107 2.88 9.59 5.80
CA VAL A 107 4.29 9.53 6.22
C VAL A 107 4.80 8.09 6.22
N ALA A 108 3.95 7.14 6.63
CA ALA A 108 4.30 5.73 6.66
C ALA A 108 4.33 5.14 5.24
N LYS A 109 5.19 4.13 5.04
CA LYS A 109 5.31 3.43 3.77
C LYS A 109 4.08 2.54 3.53
N ALA A 110 3.51 2.63 2.32
CA ALA A 110 2.42 1.78 1.90
C ALA A 110 2.91 0.34 1.62
N ILE A 111 2.08 -0.64 1.96
CA ILE A 111 2.27 -2.05 1.66
C ILE A 111 1.67 -2.30 0.27
N PRO A 112 2.47 -2.72 -0.72
CA PRO A 112 1.98 -2.93 -2.08
C PRO A 112 1.01 -4.12 -2.12
N ASN A 113 0.11 -4.11 -3.10
CA ASN A 113 -0.83 -5.21 -3.40
C ASN A 113 -1.80 -5.59 -2.28
N VAL A 114 -1.91 -4.78 -1.22
CA VAL A 114 -2.93 -4.93 -0.18
C VAL A 114 -3.70 -3.62 -0.04
N THR A 115 -5.02 -3.72 -0.13
CA THR A 115 -5.93 -2.60 0.09
C THR A 115 -6.98 -2.98 1.11
N TYR A 116 -7.55 -1.98 1.75
CA TYR A 116 -8.66 -2.14 2.68
C TYR A 116 -9.89 -1.46 2.12
N LYS A 117 -11.02 -2.16 2.09
CA LYS A 117 -12.31 -1.56 1.75
C LYS A 117 -12.91 -0.93 3.00
N THR A 118 -13.03 0.38 3.00
CA THR A 118 -13.67 1.15 4.06
C THR A 118 -15.17 0.86 4.13
N SER A 119 -15.81 1.30 5.21
CA SER A 119 -17.27 1.14 5.41
C SER A 119 -18.12 1.77 4.30
N ASN A 120 -17.58 2.80 3.62
CA ASN A 120 -18.22 3.46 2.48
C ASN A 120 -17.80 2.88 1.11
N GLY A 121 -17.12 1.73 1.09
CA GLY A 121 -16.73 1.01 -0.14
C GLY A 121 -15.52 1.58 -0.87
N LYS A 122 -14.86 2.62 -0.34
CA LYS A 122 -13.63 3.17 -0.92
C LYS A 122 -12.43 2.27 -0.61
N SER A 123 -11.45 2.29 -1.50
CA SER A 123 -10.19 1.56 -1.32
C SER A 123 -9.17 2.43 -0.61
N ALA A 124 -8.68 1.98 0.55
CA ALA A 124 -7.62 2.62 1.31
C ALA A 124 -6.28 1.91 1.09
N ALA A 125 -5.20 2.69 1.04
CA ALA A 125 -3.86 2.14 1.14
C ALA A 125 -3.60 1.63 2.57
N VAL A 126 -2.89 0.51 2.67
CA VAL A 126 -2.48 -0.07 3.95
C VAL A 126 -1.02 0.30 4.21
N PHE A 127 -0.72 0.85 5.39
CA PHE A 127 0.61 1.32 5.76
C PHE A 127 1.29 0.37 6.75
N GLU A 128 2.62 0.31 6.70
CA GLU A 128 3.43 -0.57 7.56
C GLU A 128 3.36 -0.17 9.05
N THR A 129 2.89 -1.06 9.92
CA THR A 129 2.99 -0.86 11.38
C THR A 129 4.41 -1.14 11.92
N GLY A 130 5.21 -1.88 11.16
CA GLY A 130 6.46 -2.50 11.61
C GLY A 130 6.29 -3.92 12.18
N ILE A 131 5.05 -4.41 12.33
CA ILE A 131 4.75 -5.79 12.72
C ILE A 131 4.52 -6.62 11.44
N PRO A 132 5.22 -7.75 11.24
CA PRO A 132 5.01 -8.62 10.08
C PRO A 132 3.54 -9.03 9.92
N GLY A 133 2.98 -8.83 8.74
CA GLY A 133 1.61 -9.21 8.41
C GLY A 133 0.51 -8.30 8.99
N ILE A 134 0.85 -7.23 9.71
CA ILE A 134 -0.12 -6.27 10.26
C ILE A 134 0.18 -4.87 9.73
N GLY A 135 -0.80 -4.30 9.05
CA GLY A 135 -0.79 -2.92 8.59
C GLY A 135 -1.79 -2.05 9.35
N PHE A 136 -1.83 -0.77 9.01
CA PHE A 136 -2.87 0.14 9.48
C PHE A 136 -3.38 1.00 8.32
N VAL A 137 -4.62 1.44 8.43
CA VAL A 137 -5.26 2.37 7.49
C VAL A 137 -5.67 3.62 8.23
N VAL A 138 -5.70 4.74 7.53
CA VAL A 138 -6.12 6.03 8.09
C VAL A 138 -7.24 6.58 7.24
N GLU A 139 -8.37 6.87 7.87
CA GLU A 139 -9.50 7.59 7.28
C GLU A 139 -9.55 8.99 7.91
N VAL A 140 -9.68 10.05 7.12
CA VAL A 140 -9.63 11.44 7.59
C VAL A 140 -10.89 12.22 7.21
N ALA A 141 -11.29 13.17 8.04
CA ALA A 141 -12.39 14.09 7.77
C ALA A 141 -12.15 15.46 8.41
N ASP A 142 -12.77 16.50 7.84
CA ASP A 142 -12.91 17.79 8.51
C ASP A 142 -13.89 17.67 9.69
N SER A 143 -13.60 18.35 10.79
CA SER A 143 -14.41 18.32 12.03
C SER A 143 -15.33 19.52 12.16
N GLY A 144 -15.23 20.52 11.28
CA GLY A 144 -15.82 21.87 11.42
C GLY A 144 -17.21 22.11 10.83
N GLY A 145 -17.97 21.06 10.47
CA GLY A 145 -19.39 21.16 10.12
C GLY A 145 -19.75 20.52 8.77
N GLY A 146 -20.62 19.50 8.81
CA GLY A 146 -21.25 18.87 7.64
C GLY A 146 -20.35 17.92 6.84
N ALA A 147 -19.37 17.29 7.50
CA ALA A 147 -18.26 16.59 6.85
C ALA A 147 -18.67 15.60 5.74
N PRO A 148 -17.91 15.52 4.62
CA PRO A 148 -17.98 14.37 3.73
C PRO A 148 -17.68 13.09 4.52
N PRO A 149 -18.16 11.90 4.09
CA PRO A 149 -17.77 10.66 4.70
C PRO A 149 -16.24 10.54 4.68
N MET A 150 -15.64 10.04 5.77
CA MET A 150 -14.18 9.99 5.93
C MET A 150 -13.51 9.48 4.66
N ALA A 151 -12.49 10.21 4.21
CA ALA A 151 -11.70 9.87 3.04
C ALA A 151 -10.51 9.01 3.47
N PRO A 152 -10.32 7.81 2.90
CA PRO A 152 -9.15 7.02 3.20
C PRO A 152 -7.89 7.63 2.58
N LEU A 153 -6.77 7.56 3.29
CA LEU A 153 -5.46 7.80 2.70
C LEU A 153 -5.17 6.76 1.60
N VAL A 154 -4.47 7.23 0.57
CA VAL A 154 -3.98 6.45 -0.56
C VAL A 154 -2.45 6.50 -0.58
N ASP A 155 -1.81 5.70 -1.44
CA ASP A 155 -0.36 5.77 -1.65
C ASP A 155 -0.02 6.99 -2.51
N GLY A 156 0.01 8.17 -1.87
CA GLY A 156 0.20 9.46 -2.52
C GLY A 156 -0.56 10.58 -1.82
N GLU A 157 -0.63 11.74 -2.47
CA GLU A 157 -1.37 12.88 -1.94
C GLU A 157 -2.87 12.70 -2.04
N LEU A 158 -3.56 12.98 -0.95
CA LEU A 158 -5.02 13.05 -0.87
C LEU A 158 -5.44 14.52 -0.74
N SER A 159 -6.23 15.00 -1.69
CA SER A 159 -6.84 16.33 -1.65
C SER A 159 -8.27 16.24 -1.14
N ILE A 160 -8.60 17.05 -0.13
CA ILE A 160 -9.93 17.11 0.49
C ILE A 160 -10.45 18.54 0.36
N PRO A 161 -11.25 18.83 -0.69
CA PRO A 161 -11.90 20.13 -0.84
C PRO A 161 -12.99 20.31 0.21
N LEU A 162 -13.14 21.53 0.70
CA LEU A 162 -14.15 21.95 1.66
C LEU A 162 -15.30 22.63 0.93
N GLY A 163 -16.51 22.52 1.47
CA GLY A 163 -17.69 23.12 0.86
C GLY A 163 -17.68 24.66 0.87
N TYR A 164 -16.79 25.28 1.65
CA TYR A 164 -16.63 26.72 1.77
C TYR A 164 -15.27 27.06 2.40
N THR A 165 -14.83 28.31 2.19
CA THR A 165 -13.60 28.84 2.77
C THR A 165 -13.67 28.90 4.30
N ARG A 166 -12.58 28.48 4.95
CA ARG A 166 -12.40 28.43 6.40
C ARG A 166 -11.24 29.32 6.82
N GLU A 167 -11.31 29.78 8.07
CA GLU A 167 -10.21 30.47 8.75
C GLU A 167 -9.64 29.65 9.92
N LYS A 168 -10.40 28.64 10.36
CA LYS A 168 -10.07 27.70 11.43
C LYS A 168 -10.70 26.35 11.14
N GLY A 169 -10.09 25.28 11.61
CA GLY A 169 -10.66 23.93 11.50
C GLY A 169 -9.78 22.87 12.15
N SER A 170 -10.30 21.65 12.18
CA SER A 170 -9.60 20.50 12.75
C SER A 170 -9.80 19.27 11.88
N ILE A 171 -8.76 18.46 11.72
CA ILE A 171 -8.83 17.19 11.00
C ILE A 171 -9.03 16.08 12.02
N THR A 172 -10.11 15.32 11.89
CA THR A 172 -10.32 14.05 12.59
C THR A 172 -9.68 12.94 11.76
N ALA A 173 -8.96 12.02 12.40
CA ALA A 173 -8.54 10.78 11.78
C ALA A 173 -9.09 9.58 12.53
N LYS A 174 -9.32 8.49 11.80
CA LYS A 174 -9.62 7.16 12.33
C LYS A 174 -8.57 6.19 11.84
N VAL A 175 -7.97 5.45 12.76
CA VAL A 175 -6.98 4.41 12.48
C VAL A 175 -7.59 3.05 12.73
N THR A 176 -7.47 2.16 11.75
CA THR A 176 -7.90 0.76 11.84
C THR A 176 -6.71 -0.15 11.52
N LEU A 177 -6.49 -1.17 12.36
CA LEU A 177 -5.45 -2.18 12.14
C LEU A 177 -5.97 -3.24 11.18
N VAL A 178 -5.15 -3.66 10.22
CA VAL A 178 -5.55 -4.46 9.06
C VAL A 178 -4.57 -5.61 8.85
N SER A 179 -5.09 -6.78 8.48
CA SER A 179 -4.28 -7.91 8.01
C SER A 179 -3.62 -7.57 6.68
N ALA A 180 -2.29 -7.60 6.65
CA ALA A 180 -1.50 -7.10 5.53
C ALA A 180 -0.52 -8.11 4.95
N GLY A 181 -0.47 -9.33 5.48
CA GLY A 181 0.41 -10.36 4.95
C GLY A 181 0.61 -11.54 5.91
N PRO A 182 1.58 -12.41 5.58
CA PRO A 182 1.98 -13.50 6.47
C PRO A 182 2.44 -12.98 7.82
N LEU A 183 1.93 -13.61 8.88
CA LEU A 183 2.37 -13.36 10.25
C LEU A 183 3.68 -14.10 10.52
N ALA A 184 4.49 -13.55 11.43
CA ALA A 184 5.70 -14.19 11.93
C ALA A 184 5.58 -14.41 13.44
N THR A 185 6.04 -15.56 13.94
CA THR A 185 6.02 -15.86 15.37
C THR A 185 7.04 -14.99 16.12
N GLY A 186 6.59 -14.33 17.19
CA GLY A 186 7.43 -13.45 18.01
C GLY A 186 6.63 -12.44 18.82
N SER A 187 7.34 -11.66 19.63
CA SER A 187 6.78 -10.53 20.36
C SER A 187 7.09 -9.24 19.61
N TYR A 188 6.05 -8.50 19.24
CA TYR A 188 6.19 -7.30 18.43
C TYR A 188 5.55 -6.10 19.11
N THR A 189 6.17 -4.93 18.90
CA THR A 189 5.61 -3.62 19.23
C THR A 189 5.64 -2.78 17.98
N SER A 190 4.50 -2.21 17.60
CA SER A 190 4.39 -1.35 16.44
C SER A 190 5.19 -0.07 16.65
N LYS A 191 5.58 0.56 15.54
CA LYS A 191 6.09 1.92 15.57
C LYS A 191 5.01 2.89 16.05
N SER A 192 5.41 4.10 16.44
CA SER A 192 4.54 5.24 16.70
C SER A 192 4.69 6.32 15.61
N PRO A 193 4.26 6.04 14.36
CA PRO A 193 4.41 6.98 13.26
C PRO A 193 3.45 8.16 13.39
N THR A 194 3.89 9.33 12.94
CA THR A 194 2.98 10.37 12.49
C THR A 194 2.12 9.81 11.36
N LEU A 195 0.82 10.06 11.36
CA LEU A 195 -0.08 9.50 10.35
C LEU A 195 0.17 10.12 8.97
N PHE A 196 0.23 11.45 8.92
CA PHE A 196 0.43 12.20 7.69
C PHE A 196 1.01 13.59 7.96
N ASN A 197 1.54 14.23 6.92
CA ASN A 197 1.73 15.67 6.88
C ASN A 197 0.55 16.31 6.15
N TYR A 198 0.19 17.53 6.52
CA TYR A 198 -0.86 18.27 5.80
C TYR A 198 -0.42 19.69 5.46
N ARG A 199 -0.96 20.15 4.34
CA ARG A 199 -0.81 21.49 3.76
C ARG A 199 -2.19 22.03 3.41
N LEU A 200 -2.27 23.34 3.21
CA LEU A 200 -3.51 24.02 2.86
C LEU A 200 -3.42 24.60 1.46
N LYS A 201 -4.54 24.63 0.76
CA LYS A 201 -4.73 25.46 -0.43
C LYS A 201 -5.85 26.47 -0.22
N TYR A 202 -5.75 27.54 -0.97
CA TYR A 202 -6.80 28.53 -1.13
C TYR A 202 -6.94 28.85 -2.61
N ARG A 203 -8.15 28.66 -3.18
CA ARG A 203 -8.45 28.93 -4.60
C ARG A 203 -7.43 28.29 -5.55
N GLY A 204 -7.00 27.07 -5.22
CA GLY A 204 -6.07 26.27 -6.02
C GLY A 204 -4.57 26.56 -5.78
N ALA A 205 -4.20 27.58 -5.00
CA ALA A 205 -2.81 27.88 -4.67
C ALA A 205 -2.43 27.33 -3.30
N PHE A 206 -1.22 26.77 -3.16
CA PHE A 206 -0.70 26.34 -1.86
C PHE A 206 -0.40 27.53 -0.96
N LEU A 207 -0.84 27.44 0.28
CA LEU A 207 -0.42 28.36 1.34
C LEU A 207 0.94 27.93 1.89
N PRO A 208 1.76 28.88 2.40
CA PRO A 208 3.01 28.54 3.05
C PRO A 208 2.76 27.73 4.34
N GLY A 209 3.64 26.77 4.59
CA GLY A 209 3.60 25.92 5.78
C GLY A 209 3.17 24.48 5.51
N SER A 210 3.60 23.61 6.41
CA SER A 210 3.23 22.20 6.48
C SER A 210 3.37 21.78 7.93
N SER A 211 2.50 20.90 8.39
CA SER A 211 2.59 20.40 9.78
C SER A 211 2.30 18.90 9.82
N PRO A 212 2.97 18.16 10.72
CA PRO A 212 2.63 16.77 10.97
C PRO A 212 1.28 16.67 11.70
N SER A 213 0.56 15.58 11.46
CA SER A 213 -0.55 15.18 12.31
C SER A 213 -0.05 14.65 13.66
N SER A 214 -0.99 14.35 14.55
CA SER A 214 -0.75 13.47 15.69
C SER A 214 -0.25 12.08 15.25
N ARG A 215 0.33 11.36 16.22
CA ARG A 215 0.89 10.02 16.01
C ARG A 215 -0.13 8.93 16.30
N MET A 216 0.07 7.77 15.69
CA MET A 216 -0.48 6.53 16.22
C MET A 216 0.36 6.12 17.45
N TYR A 217 -0.26 5.82 18.58
CA TYR A 217 0.41 5.23 19.73
C TYR A 217 0.83 3.79 19.41
N SER A 218 1.97 3.39 19.97
CA SER A 218 2.46 2.02 19.81
C SER A 218 1.49 1.03 20.43
N THR A 219 1.29 -0.10 19.76
CA THR A 219 0.55 -1.25 20.26
C THR A 219 1.43 -2.50 20.16
N SER A 220 1.22 -3.45 21.06
CA SER A 220 2.05 -4.65 21.16
C SER A 220 1.18 -5.89 21.11
N THR A 221 1.74 -6.96 20.54
CA THR A 221 1.10 -8.28 20.48
C THR A 221 2.17 -9.36 20.51
N GLN A 222 1.81 -10.52 21.06
CA GLN A 222 2.58 -11.74 20.90
C GLN A 222 1.92 -12.59 19.81
N VAL A 223 2.67 -12.96 18.79
CA VAL A 223 2.17 -13.72 17.63
C VAL A 223 2.73 -15.13 17.66
N THR A 224 1.85 -16.11 17.47
CA THR A 224 2.16 -17.51 17.21
C THR A 224 1.50 -17.90 15.90
N ALA A 225 2.28 -17.87 14.82
CA ALA A 225 1.84 -18.30 13.50
C ALA A 225 2.22 -19.76 13.28
N ARG A 226 1.25 -20.58 12.85
CA ARG A 226 1.41 -22.02 12.63
C ARG A 226 1.34 -22.35 11.15
N ALA A 227 2.30 -23.14 10.68
CA ALA A 227 2.40 -23.50 9.26
C ALA A 227 3.00 -24.92 9.10
N CYS A 228 3.34 -25.28 7.86
CA CYS A 228 4.20 -26.41 7.59
C CYS A 228 5.43 -25.99 6.79
N LYS A 229 6.53 -26.69 7.03
CA LYS A 229 7.75 -26.58 6.23
C LYS A 229 7.77 -27.69 5.17
N VAL A 230 8.05 -27.33 3.91
CA VAL A 230 8.36 -28.32 2.88
C VAL A 230 9.72 -28.96 3.18
N ILE A 231 9.75 -30.27 3.34
CA ILE A 231 10.95 -31.04 3.73
C ILE A 231 11.47 -31.93 2.60
N SER A 232 10.67 -32.21 1.57
CA SER A 232 11.09 -32.94 0.37
C SER A 232 10.21 -32.59 -0.82
N GLY A 233 10.74 -32.71 -2.04
CA GLY A 233 9.98 -32.46 -3.26
C GLY A 233 9.61 -30.98 -3.48
N ALA A 234 10.41 -30.04 -2.95
CA ALA A 234 10.19 -28.61 -3.20
C ALA A 234 10.26 -28.26 -4.70
N THR A 235 11.13 -28.97 -5.43
CA THR A 235 11.18 -28.99 -6.89
C THR A 235 11.18 -30.45 -7.34
N ASN A 236 10.26 -30.81 -8.23
CA ASN A 236 10.18 -32.15 -8.81
C ASN A 236 10.35 -32.07 -10.32
N SER A 237 11.26 -32.88 -10.87
CA SER A 237 11.32 -33.16 -12.31
C SER A 237 10.71 -34.54 -12.53
N VAL A 238 9.59 -34.60 -13.25
CA VAL A 238 8.81 -35.82 -13.44
C VAL A 238 8.88 -36.24 -14.90
N THR A 239 9.65 -37.30 -15.18
CA THR A 239 9.77 -37.84 -16.55
C THR A 239 8.63 -38.82 -16.81
N LEU A 240 7.71 -38.44 -17.69
CA LEU A 240 6.61 -39.31 -18.13
C LEU A 240 7.11 -40.35 -19.15
N PRO A 241 6.62 -41.61 -19.09
CA PRO A 241 6.89 -42.60 -20.13
C PRO A 241 6.41 -42.11 -21.50
N THR A 242 7.10 -42.50 -22.58
CA THR A 242 6.68 -42.15 -23.95
C THR A 242 5.24 -42.60 -24.23
N LEU A 243 4.43 -41.70 -24.81
CA LEU A 243 3.06 -41.97 -25.24
C LEU A 243 3.03 -42.38 -26.71
N VAL A 244 2.25 -43.41 -27.06
CA VAL A 244 1.92 -43.73 -28.45
C VAL A 244 0.59 -43.07 -28.77
N ALA A 245 0.57 -42.06 -29.65
CA ALA A 245 -0.62 -41.22 -29.89
C ALA A 245 -1.90 -42.03 -30.20
N ALA A 246 -1.77 -43.16 -30.92
CA ALA A 246 -2.89 -44.05 -31.25
C ALA A 246 -3.56 -44.70 -30.02
N SER A 247 -2.95 -44.66 -28.84
CA SER A 247 -3.58 -45.17 -27.61
C SER A 247 -4.67 -44.24 -27.06
N LEU A 248 -4.74 -42.98 -27.52
CA LEU A 248 -5.76 -42.01 -27.14
C LEU A 248 -6.69 -41.75 -28.33
N LYS A 249 -7.90 -42.30 -28.28
CA LYS A 249 -8.84 -42.30 -29.41
C LYS A 249 -9.67 -41.02 -29.42
N ALA A 250 -10.35 -40.72 -28.31
CA ALA A 250 -11.22 -39.57 -28.15
C ALA A 250 -10.59 -38.47 -27.30
N THR A 251 -11.02 -37.23 -27.50
CA THR A 251 -10.70 -36.12 -26.58
C THR A 251 -11.20 -36.48 -25.18
N GLY A 252 -10.35 -36.31 -24.17
CA GLY A 252 -10.59 -36.75 -22.79
C GLY A 252 -9.97 -38.11 -22.45
N ASP A 253 -9.55 -38.91 -23.44
CA ASP A 253 -8.86 -40.17 -23.19
C ASP A 253 -7.53 -39.93 -22.45
N VAL A 254 -7.21 -40.84 -21.53
CA VAL A 254 -6.02 -40.76 -20.67
C VAL A 254 -5.13 -42.00 -20.82
N ALA A 255 -3.83 -41.82 -20.68
CA ALA A 255 -2.86 -42.91 -20.73
C ALA A 255 -2.51 -43.43 -19.31
N SER A 256 -3.48 -44.03 -18.62
CA SER A 256 -3.29 -44.45 -17.21
C SER A 256 -2.13 -45.42 -16.98
N ALA A 257 -1.80 -46.28 -17.95
CA ALA A 257 -0.65 -47.19 -17.88
C ALA A 257 0.70 -46.52 -18.15
N ARG A 258 0.71 -45.22 -18.49
CA ARG A 258 1.89 -44.40 -18.82
C ARG A 258 1.94 -43.18 -17.93
N SER A 259 1.95 -43.43 -16.62
CA SER A 259 2.03 -42.41 -15.60
C SER A 259 3.39 -42.41 -14.89
N ALA A 260 3.68 -41.32 -14.19
CA ALA A 260 4.87 -41.19 -13.35
C ALA A 260 4.48 -40.66 -11.95
N PRO A 261 4.91 -41.34 -10.86
CA PRO A 261 4.65 -40.88 -9.51
C PRO A 261 5.66 -39.81 -9.07
N PHE A 262 5.24 -38.93 -8.18
CA PHE A 262 6.11 -38.03 -7.43
C PHE A 262 5.46 -37.68 -6.08
N SER A 263 6.18 -37.02 -5.17
CA SER A 263 5.60 -36.62 -3.89
C SER A 263 6.22 -35.36 -3.33
N VAL A 264 5.47 -34.71 -2.44
CA VAL A 264 5.93 -33.58 -1.62
C VAL A 264 5.77 -33.95 -0.16
N GLY A 265 6.82 -33.72 0.64
CA GLY A 265 6.80 -33.94 2.07
C GLY A 265 6.70 -32.62 2.84
N LEU A 266 5.84 -32.59 3.85
CA LEU A 266 5.64 -31.47 4.76
C LEU A 266 5.97 -31.88 6.20
N ASN A 267 6.51 -30.95 6.98
CA ASN A 267 6.61 -31.04 8.44
C ASN A 267 5.81 -29.91 9.08
N CYS A 268 4.74 -30.24 9.79
CA CYS A 268 3.74 -29.29 10.26
C CYS A 268 3.81 -29.01 11.75
N ASP A 269 3.49 -27.78 12.13
CA ASP A 269 3.16 -27.40 13.49
C ASP A 269 1.86 -28.07 13.95
N ALA A 270 1.63 -28.10 15.27
CA ALA A 270 0.39 -28.64 15.83
C ALA A 270 -0.83 -27.79 15.40
N ASN A 271 -1.96 -28.46 15.19
CA ASN A 271 -3.25 -27.84 14.90
C ASN A 271 -3.24 -27.00 13.61
N VAL A 272 -2.78 -27.60 12.51
CA VAL A 272 -2.76 -27.00 11.16
C VAL A 272 -3.60 -27.86 10.22
N SER A 273 -4.57 -27.28 9.52
CA SER A 273 -5.20 -27.90 8.36
C SER A 273 -4.48 -27.47 7.10
N VAL A 274 -3.96 -28.42 6.34
CA VAL A 274 -3.22 -28.13 5.11
C VAL A 274 -4.14 -28.30 3.93
N HIS A 275 -4.29 -27.24 3.17
CA HIS A 275 -4.90 -27.25 1.85
C HIS A 275 -3.83 -26.99 0.78
N ALA A 276 -4.11 -27.38 -0.45
CA ALA A 276 -3.24 -27.10 -1.60
C ALA A 276 -4.05 -26.73 -2.83
N THR A 277 -3.41 -25.98 -3.74
CA THR A 277 -3.89 -25.67 -5.10
C THR A 277 -2.76 -25.93 -6.09
N LEU A 278 -3.07 -26.47 -7.27
CA LEU A 278 -2.11 -26.55 -8.38
C LEU A 278 -2.35 -25.36 -9.29
N THR A 279 -1.27 -24.73 -9.75
CA THR A 279 -1.36 -23.68 -10.77
C THR A 279 -0.68 -24.16 -12.04
N ASP A 280 -1.30 -23.90 -13.19
CA ASP A 280 -0.64 -24.03 -14.50
C ASP A 280 0.28 -22.82 -14.69
N ALA A 281 1.59 -23.03 -14.63
CA ALA A 281 2.56 -21.93 -14.69
C ALA A 281 2.70 -21.35 -16.11
N THR A 282 2.25 -22.08 -17.14
CA THR A 282 2.26 -21.60 -18.53
C THR A 282 0.99 -20.81 -18.85
N ASN A 283 -0.14 -21.20 -18.26
CA ASN A 283 -1.42 -20.52 -18.39
C ASN A 283 -2.09 -20.35 -17.01
N PRO A 284 -1.74 -19.30 -16.25
CA PRO A 284 -2.29 -19.09 -14.90
C PRO A 284 -3.81 -18.89 -14.83
N ALA A 285 -4.48 -18.65 -15.97
CA ALA A 285 -5.94 -18.54 -16.05
C ALA A 285 -6.63 -19.91 -16.21
N ASN A 286 -5.87 -21.00 -16.39
CA ASN A 286 -6.41 -22.34 -16.55
C ASN A 286 -7.06 -22.82 -15.23
N THR A 287 -8.37 -23.05 -15.28
CA THR A 287 -9.14 -23.65 -14.17
C THR A 287 -9.59 -25.08 -14.44
N GLY A 288 -9.14 -25.67 -15.56
CA GLY A 288 -9.43 -27.06 -15.94
C GLY A 288 -8.50 -28.04 -15.22
N SER A 289 -8.47 -29.29 -15.70
CA SER A 289 -7.61 -30.36 -15.15
C SER A 289 -6.51 -30.83 -16.10
N ALA A 290 -6.42 -30.23 -17.29
CA ALA A 290 -5.36 -30.48 -18.25
C ALA A 290 -4.31 -29.36 -18.17
N LEU A 291 -3.11 -29.71 -17.71
CA LEU A 291 -1.97 -28.82 -17.68
C LEU A 291 -1.50 -28.52 -19.10
N SER A 292 -1.34 -27.24 -19.40
CA SER A 292 -0.88 -26.77 -20.71
C SER A 292 0.58 -27.16 -20.94
N LEU A 293 0.91 -27.40 -22.20
CA LEU A 293 2.30 -27.62 -22.59
C LEU A 293 3.08 -26.31 -22.57
N ALA A 294 4.32 -26.37 -22.12
CA ALA A 294 5.24 -25.24 -22.13
C ALA A 294 5.62 -24.84 -23.57
N PRO A 295 6.00 -23.56 -23.82
CA PRO A 295 6.26 -23.06 -25.17
C PRO A 295 7.38 -23.77 -25.95
N ASN A 296 8.27 -24.47 -25.26
CA ASN A 296 9.36 -25.26 -25.86
C ASN A 296 8.92 -26.68 -26.29
N SER A 297 7.65 -27.05 -26.09
CA SER A 297 7.09 -28.32 -26.55
C SER A 297 6.82 -28.29 -28.05
N THR A 298 7.01 -29.42 -28.74
CA THR A 298 6.72 -29.57 -30.18
C THR A 298 5.50 -30.44 -30.47
N ALA A 299 5.05 -31.22 -29.48
CA ALA A 299 3.80 -31.96 -29.56
C ALA A 299 2.59 -31.01 -29.46
N VAL A 300 1.47 -31.41 -30.07
CA VAL A 300 0.19 -30.68 -30.01
C VAL A 300 -0.94 -31.67 -29.77
N GLY A 301 -2.00 -31.23 -29.08
CA GLY A 301 -3.22 -32.01 -28.88
C GLY A 301 -3.21 -32.93 -27.65
N VAL A 302 -2.18 -32.82 -26.81
CA VAL A 302 -2.10 -33.49 -25.51
C VAL A 302 -1.86 -32.47 -24.39
N GLY A 303 -2.34 -32.80 -23.20
CA GLY A 303 -2.01 -32.12 -21.95
C GLY A 303 -1.58 -33.14 -20.90
N ILE A 304 -1.28 -32.67 -19.69
CA ILE A 304 -0.91 -33.52 -18.56
C ILE A 304 -1.96 -33.38 -17.45
N GLN A 305 -2.46 -34.49 -16.92
CA GLN A 305 -3.24 -34.51 -15.69
C GLN A 305 -2.35 -34.85 -14.51
N ILE A 306 -2.58 -34.17 -13.38
CA ILE A 306 -1.97 -34.51 -12.09
C ILE A 306 -3.09 -35.01 -11.17
N LEU A 307 -2.87 -36.17 -10.57
CA LEU A 307 -3.82 -36.85 -9.70
C LEU A 307 -3.19 -37.06 -8.33
N LYS A 308 -4.03 -37.17 -7.29
CA LYS A 308 -3.62 -37.79 -6.04
C LYS A 308 -3.39 -39.28 -6.30
N LYS A 309 -2.26 -39.82 -5.82
CA LYS A 309 -1.90 -41.22 -6.08
C LYS A 309 -3.00 -42.15 -5.55
N GLY A 310 -3.48 -43.05 -6.40
CA GLY A 310 -4.58 -43.97 -6.07
C GLY A 310 -5.99 -43.43 -6.31
N GLU A 311 -6.13 -42.18 -6.75
CA GLU A 311 -7.42 -41.61 -7.16
C GLU A 311 -7.57 -41.56 -8.69
N SER A 312 -8.81 -41.61 -9.16
CA SER A 312 -9.15 -41.55 -10.60
C SER A 312 -9.46 -40.14 -11.10
N THR A 313 -9.83 -39.24 -10.19
CA THR A 313 -10.23 -37.86 -10.50
C THR A 313 -9.00 -36.95 -10.54
N PRO A 314 -8.73 -36.25 -11.64
CA PRO A 314 -7.61 -35.32 -11.72
C PRO A 314 -7.88 -34.06 -10.90
N LEU A 315 -6.79 -33.48 -10.37
CA LEU A 315 -6.85 -32.20 -9.69
C LEU A 315 -7.07 -31.09 -10.72
N GLY A 316 -7.97 -30.15 -10.39
CA GLY A 316 -8.16 -28.93 -11.15
C GLY A 316 -7.06 -27.90 -10.82
N PHE A 317 -6.76 -27.04 -11.78
CA PHE A 317 -5.85 -25.92 -11.62
C PHE A 317 -6.57 -24.68 -11.10
N GLY A 318 -5.87 -23.80 -10.40
CA GLY A 318 -6.40 -22.55 -9.89
C GLY A 318 -5.30 -21.49 -9.82
N PRO A 319 -5.65 -20.27 -9.37
CA PRO A 319 -4.67 -19.20 -9.16
C PRO A 319 -3.58 -19.60 -8.16
N ASP A 320 -2.37 -19.06 -8.33
CA ASP A 320 -1.30 -19.21 -7.34
C ASP A 320 -1.61 -18.34 -6.11
N SER A 321 -2.36 -18.89 -5.15
CA SER A 321 -2.81 -18.18 -3.96
C SER A 321 -3.00 -19.10 -2.77
N SER A 322 -2.50 -18.69 -1.61
CA SER A 322 -2.74 -19.35 -0.33
C SER A 322 -4.06 -18.94 0.33
N ALA A 323 -4.85 -18.05 -0.30
CA ALA A 323 -6.11 -17.58 0.24
C ALA A 323 -7.09 -18.74 0.50
N LYS A 324 -7.77 -18.68 1.63
CA LYS A 324 -8.82 -19.65 1.97
C LYS A 324 -9.93 -19.63 0.93
N GLY A 325 -10.30 -20.81 0.43
CA GLY A 325 -11.34 -20.96 -0.59
C GLY A 325 -10.86 -20.61 -2.01
N ASN A 326 -9.56 -20.67 -2.28
CA ASN A 326 -9.02 -20.54 -3.62
C ASN A 326 -9.65 -21.56 -4.60
N THR A 327 -9.73 -21.22 -5.87
CA THR A 327 -10.37 -22.07 -6.89
C THR A 327 -9.64 -23.41 -7.00
N ASN A 328 -10.40 -24.51 -7.01
CA ASN A 328 -9.88 -25.88 -7.06
C ASN A 328 -8.93 -26.28 -5.90
N GLN A 329 -8.99 -25.57 -4.77
CA GLN A 329 -8.29 -25.93 -3.56
C GLN A 329 -8.82 -27.25 -2.97
N TRP A 330 -7.93 -28.16 -2.54
CA TRP A 330 -8.31 -29.40 -1.85
C TRP A 330 -7.63 -29.55 -0.50
N MET A 331 -8.24 -30.33 0.40
CA MET A 331 -7.66 -30.70 1.70
C MET A 331 -6.57 -31.75 1.50
N VAL A 332 -5.35 -31.45 1.92
CA VAL A 332 -4.21 -32.37 1.91
C VAL A 332 -4.20 -33.25 3.15
N GLY A 333 -4.43 -32.66 4.32
CA GLY A 333 -4.38 -33.36 5.59
C GLY A 333 -4.43 -32.40 6.77
N LYS A 334 -4.39 -32.97 7.98
CA LYS A 334 -4.38 -32.20 9.23
C LYS A 334 -3.25 -32.67 10.12
N SER A 335 -2.67 -31.74 10.86
CA SER A 335 -1.73 -32.02 11.93
C SER A 335 -2.38 -31.70 13.29
N SER A 336 -2.41 -32.68 14.19
CA SER A 336 -2.86 -32.50 15.57
C SER A 336 -1.71 -32.27 16.55
N ALA A 337 -0.49 -32.69 16.21
CA ALA A 337 0.70 -32.59 17.05
C ALA A 337 1.86 -31.93 16.31
N ALA A 338 2.76 -31.28 17.04
CA ALA A 338 3.93 -30.65 16.44
C ALA A 338 4.83 -31.67 15.76
N ASN A 339 5.52 -31.25 14.69
CA ASN A 339 6.38 -32.10 13.86
C ASN A 339 5.64 -33.25 13.16
N THR A 340 4.35 -33.07 12.84
CA THR A 340 3.62 -34.06 12.04
C THR A 340 4.15 -34.05 10.61
N LYS A 341 4.61 -35.20 10.13
CA LYS A 341 5.03 -35.38 8.74
C LYS A 341 3.83 -35.75 7.87
N ILE A 342 3.55 -34.96 6.84
CA ILE A 342 2.50 -35.23 5.85
C ILE A 342 3.17 -35.48 4.50
N SER A 343 2.86 -36.61 3.87
CA SER A 343 3.29 -36.91 2.50
C SER A 343 2.14 -36.71 1.54
N VAL A 344 2.38 -36.01 0.44
CA VAL A 344 1.40 -35.73 -0.61
C VAL A 344 1.85 -36.48 -1.87
N PRO A 345 1.40 -37.72 -2.08
CA PRO A 345 1.78 -38.50 -3.25
C PRO A 345 0.89 -38.15 -4.45
N PHE A 346 1.52 -37.90 -5.57
CA PHE A 346 0.89 -37.57 -6.84
C PHE A 346 1.24 -38.58 -7.93
N GLU A 347 0.47 -38.54 -8.99
CA GLU A 347 0.69 -39.27 -10.23
C GLU A 347 0.36 -38.37 -11.42
N ALA A 348 1.30 -38.22 -12.35
CA ALA A 348 1.11 -37.46 -13.58
C ALA A 348 0.87 -38.41 -14.76
N ARG A 349 -0.02 -38.06 -15.69
CA ARG A 349 -0.31 -38.83 -16.91
C ARG A 349 -0.75 -37.94 -18.07
N TYR A 350 -0.65 -38.43 -19.30
CA TYR A 350 -1.15 -37.71 -20.48
C TYR A 350 -2.68 -37.77 -20.59
N VAL A 351 -3.26 -36.71 -21.15
CA VAL A 351 -4.66 -36.62 -21.58
C VAL A 351 -4.73 -36.04 -23.01
N LYS A 352 -5.63 -36.55 -23.85
CA LYS A 352 -5.89 -35.99 -25.19
C LYS A 352 -6.83 -34.79 -25.05
N VAL A 353 -6.41 -33.63 -25.57
CA VAL A 353 -7.17 -32.36 -25.44
C VAL A 353 -7.66 -31.80 -26.78
N ALA A 354 -7.21 -32.36 -27.89
CA ALA A 354 -7.67 -32.00 -29.23
C ALA A 354 -7.93 -33.26 -30.07
N GLU A 355 -8.69 -33.10 -31.16
CA GLU A 355 -9.06 -34.20 -32.07
C GLU A 355 -7.83 -34.90 -32.65
N THR A 356 -6.83 -34.13 -33.07
CA THR A 356 -5.58 -34.63 -33.65
C THR A 356 -4.40 -34.42 -32.71
N ILE A 357 -3.56 -35.45 -32.58
CA ILE A 357 -2.28 -35.36 -31.86
C ILE A 357 -1.16 -35.24 -32.88
N LYS A 358 -0.34 -34.18 -32.77
CA LYS A 358 0.94 -34.08 -33.48
C LYS A 358 2.05 -34.64 -32.57
N PRO A 359 2.78 -35.68 -32.99
CA PRO A 359 3.91 -36.20 -32.22
C PRO A 359 5.01 -35.15 -32.02
N GLY A 360 5.69 -35.22 -30.88
CA GLY A 360 6.79 -34.32 -30.55
C GLY A 360 7.22 -34.42 -29.08
N SER A 361 8.08 -33.51 -28.65
CA SER A 361 8.47 -33.31 -27.26
C SER A 361 7.34 -32.67 -26.45
N VAL A 362 7.23 -33.10 -25.19
CA VAL A 362 6.29 -32.57 -24.20
C VAL A 362 7.07 -32.07 -22.99
N SER A 363 6.86 -30.82 -22.63
CA SER A 363 7.30 -30.19 -21.38
C SER A 363 6.13 -29.42 -20.80
N ALA A 364 6.02 -29.36 -19.48
CA ALA A 364 4.99 -28.60 -18.78
C ALA A 364 5.49 -28.15 -17.41
N LEU A 365 4.89 -27.08 -16.89
CA LEU A 365 5.26 -26.51 -15.59
C LEU A 365 4.01 -26.26 -14.76
N SER A 366 4.04 -26.70 -13.51
CA SER A 366 2.99 -26.44 -12.53
C SER A 366 3.60 -26.05 -11.19
N THR A 367 2.93 -25.17 -10.45
CA THR A 367 3.27 -24.84 -9.06
C THR A 367 2.25 -25.46 -8.10
N ILE A 368 2.69 -25.74 -6.87
CA ILE A 368 1.82 -26.20 -5.78
C ILE A 368 1.84 -25.14 -4.70
N THR A 369 0.68 -24.57 -4.40
CA THR A 369 0.53 -23.53 -3.39
C THR A 369 -0.20 -24.10 -2.19
N PHE A 370 0.47 -24.14 -1.04
CA PHE A 370 -0.13 -24.58 0.22
C PHE A 370 -0.85 -23.43 0.93
N SER A 371 -1.95 -23.76 1.60
CA SER A 371 -2.76 -22.86 2.41
C SER A 371 -2.96 -23.49 3.79
N TYR A 372 -2.52 -22.81 4.85
CA TYR A 372 -2.55 -23.30 6.23
C TYR A 372 -3.73 -22.66 6.99
N GLN A 373 -4.74 -23.47 7.31
CA GLN A 373 -6.06 -23.03 7.82
C GLN A 373 -6.46 -23.67 9.16
#